data_AF-A0A969V2E4-F1
#
_entry.id   AF-A0A969V2E4-F1
#
_cell.length_a   1.000
_cell.length_b   1.000
_cell.length_c   1.000
_cell.angle_alpha   90.00
_cell.angle_beta   90.00
_cell.angle_gamma   90.00
#
_symmetry.space_group_name_H-M   'P 1'
#
loop_
_entity.id
_entity.type
_entity.pdbx_description
1 polymer ?
#
loop_
_entity_poly.entity_id
_entity_poly.type
_entity_poly.pdbx_seq_one_letter_code
_entity_poly.pdbx_strand_id
1 'polypeptide(L)'
;MILKAPGPKVRGLSEVVVAVKNTIRALLERRGITAYRFQLDTGLALRTAYDLFNDPSRIPSGAAMNKICAAYGIQPGAFLAWEED
;
A
#
# COMPACT_ATOMS: atom_id res chain seq x y z
N MET A 1 -25.91 -0.05 51.21
CA MET A 1 -25.41 -0.79 50.05
C MET A 1 -25.86 -0.02 48.81
N ILE A 2 -25.00 0.82 48.21
CA ILE A 2 -25.39 1.68 47.07
C ILE A 2 -24.84 1.04 45.80
N LEU A 3 -25.75 0.60 44.91
CA LEU A 3 -25.40 0.09 43.59
C LEU A 3 -24.95 1.26 42.70
N LYS A 4 -23.67 1.27 42.34
CA LYS A 4 -23.11 2.23 41.38
C LYS A 4 -23.51 1.77 39.98
N ALA A 5 -24.33 2.54 39.27
CA ALA A 5 -24.67 2.26 37.88
C ALA A 5 -23.40 2.25 37.01
N PRO A 6 -23.30 1.37 35.99
CA PRO A 6 -22.16 1.37 35.08
C PRO A 6 -22.13 2.69 34.30
N GLY A 7 -21.00 3.39 34.37
CA GLY A 7 -20.77 4.60 33.59
C GLY A 7 -20.89 4.35 32.08
N PRO A 8 -21.04 5.42 31.28
CA PRO A 8 -21.19 5.28 29.83
C PRO A 8 -19.96 4.55 29.27
N LYS A 9 -20.19 3.47 28.53
CA LYS A 9 -19.14 2.86 27.70
C LYS A 9 -18.77 3.90 26.64
N VAL A 10 -17.67 4.61 26.86
CA VAL A 10 -17.04 5.41 25.81
C VAL A 10 -16.71 4.45 24.66
N ARG A 11 -17.49 4.55 23.59
CA ARG A 11 -17.24 3.86 22.33
C ARG A 11 -15.92 4.45 21.82
N GLY A 12 -14.86 3.64 21.83
CA GLY A 12 -13.55 4.08 21.39
C GLY A 12 -13.67 4.74 20.01
N LEU A 13 -13.20 5.98 19.90
CA LEU A 13 -12.97 6.62 18.63
C LEU A 13 -11.96 5.74 17.89
N SER A 14 -12.40 5.04 16.85
CA SER A 14 -11.51 4.46 15.86
C SER A 14 -10.71 5.63 15.27
N GLU A 15 -9.42 5.71 15.60
CA GLU A 15 -8.48 6.60 14.93
C GLU A 15 -8.60 6.36 13.42
N VAL A 16 -8.95 7.39 12.67
CA VAL A 16 -8.91 7.33 11.20
C VAL A 16 -7.42 7.25 10.85
N VAL A 17 -6.96 6.06 10.44
CA VAL A 17 -5.56 5.86 10.09
C VAL A 17 -5.36 6.38 8.67
N VAL A 18 -4.83 7.59 8.57
CA VAL A 18 -4.46 8.22 7.29
C VAL A 18 -3.01 7.88 6.94
N ALA A 19 -2.77 7.29 5.77
CA ALA A 19 -1.43 6.90 5.37
C ALA A 19 -1.25 6.92 3.85
N VAL A 20 0.00 7.11 3.43
CA VAL A 20 0.38 6.81 2.04
C VAL A 20 0.34 5.29 1.88
N LYS A 21 -0.27 4.84 0.78
CA LYS A 21 -0.32 3.45 0.35
C LYS A 21 0.32 3.34 -1.04
N ASN A 22 0.90 2.18 -1.33
CA ASN A 22 1.23 1.83 -2.70
C ASN A 22 0.00 1.22 -3.39
N THR A 23 -0.20 1.57 -4.66
CA THR A 23 -1.31 1.09 -5.50
C THR A 23 -0.81 0.24 -6.65
N ILE A 24 0.34 -0.43 -6.47
CA ILE A 24 1.01 -1.21 -7.53
C ILE A 24 0.08 -2.30 -8.05
N ARG A 25 -0.61 -3.03 -7.16
CA ARG A 25 -1.57 -4.06 -7.58
C ARG A 25 -2.62 -3.53 -8.55
N ALA A 26 -3.28 -2.43 -8.19
CA ALA A 26 -4.30 -1.81 -9.04
C ALA A 26 -3.70 -1.32 -10.37
N LEU A 27 -2.49 -0.74 -10.35
CA LEU A 27 -1.79 -0.34 -11.56
C LEU A 27 -1.53 -1.53 -12.50
N LEU A 28 -1.05 -2.66 -11.97
CA LEU A 28 -0.72 -3.85 -12.75
C LEU A 28 -1.98 -4.53 -13.30
N GLU A 29 -3.03 -4.66 -12.49
CA GLU A 29 -4.31 -5.23 -12.90
C GLU A 29 -4.95 -4.44 -14.06
N ARG A 30 -4.92 -3.10 -14.00
CA ARG A 30 -5.41 -2.23 -15.09
C ARG A 30 -4.62 -2.38 -16.39
N ARG A 31 -3.38 -2.86 -16.32
CA ARG A 31 -2.49 -3.09 -17.47
C ARG A 31 -2.43 -4.56 -17.90
N GLY A 32 -3.13 -5.47 -17.22
CA GLY A 32 -3.04 -6.91 -17.47
C GLY A 32 -1.67 -7.51 -17.18
N ILE A 33 -0.89 -6.90 -16.27
CA ILE A 33 0.47 -7.34 -15.92
C ILE A 33 0.41 -8.21 -14.66
N THR A 34 1.07 -9.36 -14.69
CA THR A 34 1.18 -10.24 -13.51
C THR A 34 2.29 -9.76 -12.57
N ALA A 35 2.20 -10.08 -11.28
CA ALA A 35 3.27 -9.78 -10.31
C ALA A 35 4.63 -10.39 -10.72
N TYR A 36 4.61 -11.56 -11.36
CA TYR A 36 5.81 -12.19 -11.93
C TYR A 36 6.39 -11.36 -13.09
N ARG A 37 5.55 -10.90 -14.03
CA ARG A 37 6.02 -10.05 -15.12
C ARG A 37 6.54 -8.70 -14.60
N PHE A 38 5.89 -8.13 -13.60
CA PHE A 38 6.35 -6.94 -12.89
C PHE A 38 7.74 -7.12 -12.27
N GLN A 39 8.01 -8.26 -11.64
CA GLN A 39 9.32 -8.58 -11.13
C GLN A 39 10.39 -8.61 -12.24
N LEU A 40 10.07 -9.24 -13.38
CA LEU A 40 10.99 -9.33 -14.52
C LEU A 40 11.24 -7.96 -15.17
N ASP A 41 10.19 -7.18 -15.40
CA ASP A 41 10.29 -5.85 -16.03
C ASP A 41 11.14 -4.88 -15.21
N THR A 42 10.97 -4.92 -13.88
CA THR A 42 11.62 -3.97 -12.97
C THR A 42 12.99 -4.45 -12.48
N GLY A 43 13.31 -5.73 -12.63
CA GLY A 43 14.52 -6.33 -12.04
C GLY A 43 14.58 -6.18 -10.52
N LEU A 44 13.42 -6.16 -9.86
CA LEU A 44 13.33 -6.19 -8.40
C LEU A 44 13.60 -7.61 -7.89
N ALA A 45 14.06 -7.70 -6.64
CA ALA A 45 14.09 -8.98 -5.95
C ALA A 45 12.67 -9.55 -5.86
N LEU A 46 12.53 -10.86 -6.04
CA LEU A 46 11.23 -11.54 -6.05
C LEU A 46 10.37 -11.17 -4.83
N ARG A 47 10.97 -11.25 -3.65
CA ARG A 47 10.29 -10.88 -2.40
C ARG A 47 9.81 -9.44 -2.41
N THR A 48 10.64 -8.49 -2.83
CA THR A 48 10.27 -7.07 -2.92
C THR A 48 9.11 -6.85 -3.87
N ALA A 49 9.12 -7.51 -5.04
CA ALA A 49 8.03 -7.38 -6.01
C ALA A 49 6.70 -7.91 -5.45
N TYR A 50 6.73 -9.07 -4.78
CA TYR A 50 5.55 -9.67 -4.16
C TYR A 50 5.07 -8.91 -2.92
N ASP A 51 5.96 -8.40 -2.08
CA ASP A 51 5.60 -7.58 -0.92
C ASP A 51 4.90 -6.30 -1.38
N LEU A 52 5.43 -5.62 -2.39
CA LEU A 52 4.80 -4.43 -2.98
C LEU A 52 3.45 -4.75 -3.63
N PHE A 53 3.30 -5.92 -4.25
CA PHE A 53 2.04 -6.31 -4.87
C PHE A 53 0.95 -6.69 -3.85
N ASN A 54 1.32 -7.36 -2.75
CA ASN A 54 0.36 -7.92 -1.79
C ASN A 54 0.03 -7.00 -0.61
N ASP A 55 0.93 -6.09 -0.25
CA ASP A 55 0.80 -5.24 0.93
C ASP A 55 0.79 -3.75 0.53
N PRO A 56 -0.38 -3.10 0.48
CA PRO A 56 -0.51 -1.68 0.17
C PRO A 56 0.22 -0.76 1.16
N SER A 57 0.49 -1.21 2.39
CA SER A 57 1.25 -0.42 3.38
C SER A 57 2.76 -0.44 3.11
N ARG A 58 3.24 -1.35 2.24
CA ARG A 58 4.65 -1.44 1.87
C ARG A 58 5.02 -0.31 0.90
N ILE A 59 5.68 0.72 1.39
CA ILE A 59 6.18 1.79 0.51
C ILE A 59 7.49 1.35 -0.15
N PRO A 60 7.62 1.43 -1.49
CA PRO A 60 8.87 1.11 -2.17
C PRO A 60 9.97 2.10 -1.76
N SER A 61 11.19 1.58 -1.56
CA SER A 61 12.37 2.44 -1.34
C SER A 61 12.66 3.27 -2.59
N GLY A 62 13.43 4.36 -2.46
CA GLY A 62 13.78 5.21 -3.61
C GLY A 62 14.43 4.44 -4.77
N ALA A 63 15.27 3.45 -4.48
CA ALA A 63 15.87 2.59 -5.52
C ALA A 63 14.83 1.71 -6.24
N ALA A 64 13.87 1.14 -5.49
CA ALA A 64 12.79 0.37 -6.09
C ALA A 64 11.84 1.27 -6.91
N MET A 65 11.54 2.45 -6.39
CA MET A 65 10.72 3.45 -7.07
C MET A 65 11.33 3.86 -8.41
N ASN A 66 12.65 4.15 -8.45
CA ASN A 66 13.36 4.45 -9.68
C ASN A 66 13.26 3.32 -10.71
N LYS A 67 13.41 2.06 -10.29
CA LYS A 67 13.27 0.89 -11.18
C LYS A 67 11.87 0.80 -11.78
N ILE A 68 10.84 1.01 -10.96
CA ILE A 68 9.44 0.98 -11.41
C ILE A 68 9.16 2.11 -12.41
N CYS A 69 9.58 3.33 -12.06
CA CYS A 69 9.43 4.50 -12.93
C CYS A 69 10.15 4.31 -14.28
N ALA A 70 11.37 3.78 -14.26
CA ALA A 70 12.15 3.49 -15.46
C ALA A 70 11.53 2.39 -16.33
N ALA A 71 11.05 1.29 -15.72
CA ALA A 71 10.47 0.16 -16.45
C ALA A 71 9.16 0.51 -17.18
N TYR A 72 8.35 1.39 -16.59
CA TYR A 72 7.02 1.71 -17.11
C TYR A 72 6.84 3.13 -17.63
N GLY A 73 7.87 3.97 -17.57
CA GLY A 73 7.82 5.36 -18.00
C GLY A 73 6.79 6.20 -17.23
N ILE A 74 6.65 5.95 -15.92
CA ILE A 74 5.66 6.61 -15.05
C ILE A 74 6.32 7.36 -13.90
N GLN A 75 5.59 8.32 -13.32
CA GLN A 75 5.99 9.03 -12.11
C GLN A 75 5.54 8.28 -10.85
N PRO A 76 6.18 8.50 -9.68
CA PRO A 76 5.79 7.86 -8.42
C PRO A 76 4.32 8.03 -8.05
N GLY A 77 3.74 9.20 -8.31
CA GLY A 77 2.31 9.48 -8.07
C GLY A 77 1.35 8.63 -8.89
N ALA A 78 1.83 7.86 -9.87
CA ALA A 78 1.01 6.89 -10.60
C ALA A 78 0.75 5.59 -9.82
N PHE A 79 1.54 5.32 -8.76
CA PHE A 79 1.43 4.10 -7.95
C PHE A 79 1.57 4.34 -6.44
N LEU A 80 1.50 5.61 -6.01
CA LEU A 80 1.42 6.01 -4.61
C LEU A 80 0.20 6.90 -4.45
N ALA A 81 -0.63 6.59 -3.45
CA ALA A 81 -1.81 7.35 -3.11
C ALA A 81 -1.82 7.66 -1.62
N TRP A 82 -2.40 8.79 -1.25
CA TRP A 82 -2.79 9.03 0.13
C TRP A 82 -4.24 8.59 0.28
N GLU A 83 -4.52 7.74 1.26
CA GLU A 83 -5.84 7.16 1.49
C GLU A 83 -6.27 7.37 2.95
N GLU A 84 -7.53 7.72 3.14
CA GLU A 84 -8.25 7.68 4.42
C GLU A 84 -8.82 6.26 4.57
N ASP A 85 -8.51 5.56 5.68
CA ASP A 85 -9.07 4.23 5.99
C ASP A 85 -10.60 4.31 6.31
#